data_AF-A0A645E011-F1
#
_entry.id   AF-A0A645E011-F1
#
_cell.length_a   1.000
_cell.length_b   1.000
_cell.length_c   1.000
_cell.angle_alpha   90.00
_cell.angle_beta   90.00
_cell.angle_gamma   90.00
#
_symmetry.space_group_name_H-M   'P 1'
#
loop_
_entity.id
_entity.type
_entity.pdbx_description
1 polymer ?
#
loop_
_entity_poly.entity_id
_entity_poly.type
_entity_poly.pdbx_seq_one_letter_code
_entity_poly.pdbx_strand_id
1 'polypeptide(L)'
;MLYYSYPSRTIDPDSYLKRAVDWFSRAVKWDPTNVMAQLYLAHCYHDRKDYVRAINEYEKVDLVELGRNWPPWRRIKCIEQLAHCCACSGKTAEAIRRFTALLSELESLDDPSLQENVVNLNEINDAVVNHLNDESLRQRTAKLLKRIEDYLVGPPSP
;
A
#
# COMPACT_ATOMS: atom_id res chain seq x y z
N MET A 1 6.38 -5.81 -1.33
CA MET A 1 7.44 -6.52 -2.07
C MET A 1 7.34 -8.01 -1.75
N LEU A 2 6.80 -8.83 -2.67
CA LEU A 2 6.71 -10.29 -2.48
C LEU A 2 8.09 -10.91 -2.77
N TYR A 3 8.84 -11.24 -1.71
CA TYR A 3 10.15 -11.89 -1.82
C TYR A 3 9.97 -13.41 -1.99
N TYR A 4 9.77 -13.87 -3.23
CA TYR A 4 10.00 -15.28 -3.58
C TYR A 4 11.39 -15.39 -4.21
N SER A 5 12.41 -15.63 -3.37
CA SER A 5 13.78 -15.87 -3.80
C SER A 5 13.93 -17.29 -4.34
N TYR A 6 13.60 -17.50 -5.62
CA TYR A 6 14.12 -18.62 -6.41
C TYR A 6 15.17 -18.08 -7.39
N PRO A 7 16.38 -18.67 -7.46
CA PRO A 7 17.46 -18.21 -8.31
C PRO A 7 17.14 -18.55 -9.78
N SER A 8 16.41 -17.67 -10.46
CA SER A 8 16.36 -17.64 -11.92
C SER A 8 16.65 -16.21 -12.38
N ARG A 9 17.95 -15.93 -12.44
CA ARG A 9 18.56 -14.69 -12.96
C ARG A 9 18.35 -14.50 -14.47
N THR A 10 17.32 -15.11 -15.06
CA THR A 10 17.15 -15.30 -16.51
C THR A 10 15.87 -14.70 -17.08
N ILE A 11 14.91 -14.31 -16.24
CA ILE A 11 13.66 -13.71 -16.70
C ILE A 11 13.62 -12.26 -16.24
N ASP A 12 13.49 -11.36 -17.22
CA ASP A 12 13.32 -9.93 -17.04
C ASP A 12 12.16 -9.62 -16.06
N PRO A 13 12.36 -8.80 -15.02
CA PRO A 13 11.29 -8.37 -14.11
C PRO A 13 10.02 -7.88 -14.83
N ASP A 14 10.16 -7.22 -15.98
CA ASP A 14 9.01 -6.79 -16.79
C ASP A 14 8.24 -7.98 -17.39
N SER A 15 8.93 -9.06 -17.75
CA SER A 15 8.31 -10.30 -18.21
C SER A 15 7.49 -10.99 -17.11
N TYR A 16 7.99 -11.00 -15.86
CA TYR A 16 7.23 -11.50 -14.72
C TYR A 16 5.98 -10.67 -14.45
N LEU A 17 6.11 -9.34 -14.43
CA LEU A 17 4.97 -8.44 -14.19
C LEU A 17 3.90 -8.57 -15.28
N LYS A 18 4.29 -8.68 -16.55
CA LYS A 18 3.35 -8.95 -17.66
C LYS A 18 2.57 -10.25 -17.45
N ARG A 19 3.26 -11.33 -17.07
CA ARG A 19 2.60 -12.62 -16.79
C ARG A 19 1.69 -12.55 -15.58
N ALA A 20 2.10 -11.87 -14.51
CA ALA A 20 1.29 -11.67 -13.32
C ALA A 20 -0.01 -10.92 -13.66
N VAL A 21 0.07 -9.84 -14.45
CA VAL A 21 -1.11 -9.11 -14.93
C VAL A 21 -2.07 -10.04 -15.69
N ASP A 22 -1.58 -10.87 -16.61
CA ASP A 22 -2.45 -11.81 -17.36
C ASP A 22 -3.16 -12.80 -16.42
N TRP A 23 -2.41 -13.43 -15.50
CA TRP A 23 -2.99 -14.39 -14.55
C TRP A 23 -4.00 -13.75 -13.60
N PHE A 24 -3.69 -12.60 -13.00
CA PHE A 24 -4.62 -11.93 -12.10
C PHE A 24 -5.82 -11.35 -12.84
N SER A 25 -5.65 -10.85 -14.07
CA SER A 25 -6.77 -10.42 -14.91
C SER A 25 -7.73 -11.57 -15.22
N ARG A 26 -7.21 -12.79 -15.45
CA ARG A 26 -8.05 -13.99 -15.62
C ARG A 26 -8.72 -14.40 -14.32
N ALA A 27 -8.01 -14.32 -13.19
CA ALA A 27 -8.57 -14.65 -11.89
C ALA A 27 -9.74 -13.73 -11.52
N VAL A 28 -9.60 -12.41 -11.71
CA VAL A 28 -10.68 -11.44 -11.50
C VAL A 28 -11.86 -11.67 -12.45
N LYS A 29 -11.61 -12.05 -13.70
CA LYS A 29 -12.69 -12.41 -14.64
C LYS A 29 -13.43 -13.68 -14.23
N TRP A 30 -12.71 -14.65 -13.70
CA TRP A 30 -13.27 -15.93 -13.26
C TRP A 30 -14.07 -15.79 -11.97
N ASP A 31 -13.52 -15.06 -10.99
CA ASP A 31 -14.16 -14.75 -9.73
C ASP A 31 -13.99 -13.26 -9.40
N PRO A 32 -14.98 -12.42 -9.76
CA PRO A 32 -14.96 -11.00 -9.47
C PRO A 32 -15.01 -10.64 -7.99
N THR A 33 -15.34 -11.61 -7.11
CA THR A 33 -15.39 -11.40 -5.65
C THR A 33 -14.05 -11.69 -4.97
N ASN A 34 -13.07 -12.21 -5.71
CA ASN A 34 -11.77 -12.54 -5.17
C ASN A 34 -10.95 -11.27 -4.87
N VAL A 35 -11.06 -10.79 -3.63
CA VAL A 35 -10.40 -9.56 -3.16
C VAL A 35 -8.87 -9.62 -3.33
N MET A 36 -8.25 -10.79 -3.20
CA MET A 36 -6.80 -10.93 -3.34
C MET A 36 -6.37 -10.88 -4.79
N ALA A 37 -7.12 -11.51 -5.71
CA ALA A 37 -6.83 -11.40 -7.14
C ALA A 37 -6.94 -9.95 -7.61
N GLN A 38 -7.97 -9.23 -7.14
CA GLN A 38 -8.18 -7.82 -7.41
C GLN A 38 -7.02 -6.96 -6.86
N LEU A 39 -6.65 -7.17 -5.59
CA LEU A 39 -5.54 -6.46 -4.95
C LEU A 39 -4.20 -6.71 -5.66
N TYR A 40 -3.89 -7.96 -6.00
CA TYR A 40 -2.64 -8.27 -6.70
C TYR A 40 -2.61 -7.76 -8.13
N LEU A 41 -3.76 -7.70 -8.82
CA LEU A 41 -3.84 -7.03 -10.12
C LEU A 41 -3.48 -5.54 -10.00
N ALA A 42 -4.00 -4.87 -8.97
CA ALA A 42 -3.66 -3.48 -8.67
C ALA A 42 -2.15 -3.32 -8.36
N HIS A 43 -1.58 -4.20 -7.53
CA HIS A 43 -0.14 -4.23 -7.24
C HIS A 43 0.68 -4.38 -8.53
N CYS A 44 0.28 -5.25 -9.45
CA CYS A 44 1.02 -5.45 -10.70
C CYS A 44 1.02 -4.19 -11.57
N TYR A 45 -0.08 -3.43 -11.63
CA TYR A 45 -0.09 -2.15 -12.33
C TYR A 45 0.72 -1.08 -11.61
N HIS A 46 0.67 -1.07 -10.27
CA HIS A 46 1.47 -0.17 -9.44
C HIS A 46 2.97 -0.40 -9.64
N ASP A 47 3.44 -1.65 -9.58
CA ASP A 47 4.84 -2.02 -9.80
C ASP A 47 5.33 -1.68 -11.23
N ARG A 48 4.42 -1.70 -12.20
CA ARG A 48 4.67 -1.26 -13.59
C ARG A 48 4.61 0.26 -13.78
N LYS A 49 4.35 1.02 -12.72
CA LYS A 49 4.14 2.48 -12.73
C LYS A 49 2.98 2.91 -13.63
N ASP A 50 2.05 2.00 -13.91
CA ASP A 50 0.80 2.34 -14.58
C ASP A 50 -0.22 2.78 -13.54
N TYR A 51 0.01 3.96 -13.00
CA TYR A 51 -0.75 4.47 -11.86
C TYR A 51 -2.24 4.63 -12.18
N VAL A 52 -2.60 4.93 -13.44
CA VAL A 52 -4.00 5.06 -13.85
C VAL A 52 -4.72 3.72 -13.75
N ARG A 53 -4.13 2.64 -14.28
CA ARG A 53 -4.72 1.31 -14.14
C ARG A 53 -4.64 0.81 -12.70
N ALA A 54 -3.57 1.09 -11.98
CA ALA A 54 -3.44 0.73 -10.58
C ALA A 54 -4.56 1.32 -9.73
N ILE A 55 -4.83 2.63 -9.86
CA ILE A 55 -5.94 3.30 -9.17
C ILE A 55 -7.26 2.59 -9.46
N ASN A 56 -7.58 2.38 -10.74
CA ASN A 56 -8.84 1.74 -11.14
C ASN A 56 -9.01 0.35 -10.53
N GLU A 57 -7.93 -0.43 -10.39
CA GLU A 57 -8.00 -1.77 -9.80
C GLU A 57 -7.99 -1.75 -8.26
N TYR A 58 -7.27 -0.81 -7.63
CA TYR A 58 -7.33 -0.63 -6.17
C TYR A 58 -8.71 -0.17 -5.71
N GLU A 59 -9.39 0.69 -6.45
CA GLU A 59 -10.74 1.18 -6.12
C GLU A 59 -11.81 0.08 -6.17
N LYS A 60 -11.53 -1.03 -6.86
CA LYS A 60 -12.40 -2.21 -6.87
C LYS A 60 -12.12 -3.18 -5.71
N VAL A 61 -11.04 -2.99 -4.96
CA VAL A 61 -10.74 -3.85 -3.80
C VAL A 61 -11.76 -3.57 -2.71
N ASP A 62 -12.50 -4.60 -2.31
CA ASP A 62 -13.39 -4.53 -1.16
C ASP A 62 -12.56 -4.45 0.13
N LEU A 63 -12.42 -3.24 0.68
CA LEU A 63 -11.65 -2.99 1.90
C LEU A 63 -12.31 -3.58 3.16
N VAL A 64 -13.63 -3.84 3.13
CA VAL A 64 -14.34 -4.47 4.26
C VAL A 64 -14.00 -5.95 4.30
N GLU A 65 -14.11 -6.63 3.16
CA GLU A 65 -13.71 -8.02 3.00
C GLU A 65 -12.22 -8.21 3.32
N LEU A 66 -11.37 -7.32 2.79
CA LEU A 66 -9.93 -7.34 3.03
C LEU A 66 -9.60 -7.14 4.51
N GLY A 67 -10.23 -6.19 5.18
CA GLY A 67 -9.99 -5.91 6.60
C GLY A 67 -10.55 -6.98 7.54
N ARG A 68 -11.57 -7.74 7.11
CA ARG A 68 -12.21 -8.78 7.92
C ARG A 68 -11.48 -10.12 7.83
N ASN A 69 -11.08 -10.52 6.63
CA ASN A 69 -10.64 -11.89 6.34
C ASN A 69 -9.13 -12.03 6.09
N TRP A 70 -8.39 -10.92 6.07
CA TRP A 70 -6.94 -10.91 5.87
C TRP A 70 -6.23 -10.12 6.97
N PRO A 71 -4.91 -10.31 7.14
CA PRO A 71 -4.15 -9.54 8.12
C PRO A 71 -4.42 -8.04 7.98
N PRO A 72 -4.63 -7.33 9.09
CA PRO A 72 -5.22 -5.99 9.06
C PRO A 72 -4.34 -4.98 8.29
N TRP A 73 -3.03 -5.20 8.30
CA TRP A 73 -2.07 -4.42 7.52
C TRP A 73 -2.31 -4.43 6.00
N ARG A 74 -3.01 -5.43 5.45
CA ARG A 74 -3.34 -5.44 4.02
C ARG A 74 -4.24 -4.28 3.64
N ARG A 75 -5.24 -3.98 4.48
CA ARG A 75 -6.17 -2.87 4.26
C ARG A 75 -5.40 -1.55 4.28
N ILE A 76 -4.59 -1.34 5.31
CA ILE A 76 -3.72 -0.16 5.45
C ILE A 76 -2.83 0.00 4.22
N LYS A 77 -2.18 -1.09 3.80
CA LYS A 77 -1.27 -1.06 2.65
C LYS A 77 -1.99 -0.77 1.33
N CYS A 78 -3.19 -1.33 1.13
CA CYS A 78 -4.02 -1.05 -0.03
C CYS A 78 -4.39 0.44 -0.10
N ILE A 79 -4.82 1.03 1.02
CA ILE A 79 -5.18 2.46 1.09
C ILE A 79 -3.95 3.33 0.80
N GLU A 80 -2.81 3.00 1.41
CA GLU A 80 -1.55 3.71 1.22
C GLU A 80 -1.10 3.70 -0.24
N GLN A 81 -1.09 2.53 -0.88
CA GLN A 81 -0.66 2.38 -2.27
C GLN A 81 -1.60 3.05 -3.26
N LEU A 82 -2.91 3.03 -3.02
CA LEU A 82 -3.88 3.77 -3.81
C LEU A 82 -3.62 5.29 -3.71
N ALA A 83 -3.40 5.80 -2.50
CA ALA A 83 -3.09 7.22 -2.30
C ALA A 83 -1.76 7.62 -2.96
N HIS A 84 -0.76 6.74 -2.92
CA HIS A 84 0.51 6.93 -3.64
C HIS A 84 0.34 6.95 -5.15
N CYS A 85 -0.44 6.03 -5.72
CA CYS A 85 -0.76 6.06 -7.14
C CYS A 85 -1.48 7.37 -7.53
N CYS A 86 -2.35 7.89 -6.66
CA CYS A 86 -2.97 9.21 -6.87
C CYS A 86 -1.91 10.32 -6.89
N ALA A 87 -0.91 10.30 -5.99
CA ALA A 87 0.18 11.26 -5.98
C ALA A 87 1.01 11.19 -7.27
N CYS A 88 1.46 10.00 -7.67
CA CYS A 88 2.30 9.81 -8.85
C CYS A 88 1.56 10.09 -10.18
N SER A 89 0.24 9.95 -10.23
CA SER A 89 -0.58 10.31 -11.40
C SER A 89 -0.97 11.79 -11.45
N GLY A 90 -0.52 12.61 -10.49
CA GLY A 90 -0.83 14.04 -10.42
C GLY A 90 -2.18 14.39 -9.78
N LYS A 91 -2.93 13.40 -9.28
CA LYS A 91 -4.16 13.59 -8.49
C LYS A 91 -3.84 13.98 -7.04
N THR A 92 -3.09 15.08 -6.87
CA THR A 92 -2.49 15.48 -5.59
C THR A 92 -3.53 15.76 -4.49
N ALA A 93 -4.64 16.45 -4.81
CA ALA A 93 -5.69 16.74 -3.84
C ALA A 93 -6.34 15.45 -3.27
N GLU A 94 -6.53 14.46 -4.13
CA GLU A 94 -7.07 13.16 -3.72
C GLU A 94 -6.05 12.37 -2.89
N ALA A 95 -4.78 12.37 -3.29
CA ALA A 95 -3.71 11.73 -2.53
C ALA A 95 -3.60 12.30 -1.12
N ILE A 96 -3.56 13.64 -0.99
CA ILE A 96 -3.50 14.33 0.30
C ILE A 96 -4.70 13.93 1.16
N ARG A 97 -5.93 14.00 0.62
CA ARG A 97 -7.14 13.61 1.36
C ARG A 97 -7.06 12.18 1.90
N ARG A 98 -6.64 11.23 1.05
CA ARG A 98 -6.53 9.81 1.43
C ARG A 98 -5.45 9.58 2.48
N PHE A 99 -4.27 10.19 2.31
CA PHE A 99 -3.19 10.09 3.29
C PHE A 99 -3.53 10.77 4.62
N THR A 100 -4.18 11.94 4.60
CA THR A 100 -4.65 12.62 5.82
C THR A 100 -5.60 11.71 6.60
N ALA A 101 -6.57 11.08 5.93
CA ALA A 101 -7.51 10.16 6.57
C ALA A 101 -6.80 8.93 7.14
N LEU A 102 -5.88 8.33 6.36
CA LEU A 102 -5.09 7.18 6.81
C LEU A 102 -4.25 7.51 8.04
N LEU A 103 -3.52 8.64 8.02
CA LEU A 103 -2.73 9.08 9.17
C LEU A 103 -3.60 9.34 10.39
N SER A 104 -4.77 9.95 10.23
CA SER A 104 -5.69 10.18 11.35
C SER A 104 -6.16 8.88 11.98
N GLU A 105 -6.41 7.84 11.18
CA GLU A 105 -6.71 6.49 11.68
C GLU A 105 -5.51 5.91 12.46
N LEU A 106 -4.32 5.90 11.86
CA LEU A 106 -3.13 5.32 12.47
C LEU A 106 -2.68 6.07 13.73
N GLU A 107 -2.80 7.39 13.76
CA GLU A 107 -2.49 8.23 14.93
C GLU A 107 -3.40 7.93 16.12
N SER A 108 -4.61 7.42 15.88
CA SER A 108 -5.58 7.06 16.93
C SER A 108 -5.33 5.68 17.55
N LEU A 109 -4.52 4.84 16.92
CA LEU A 109 -4.16 3.51 17.43
C LEU A 109 -3.17 3.59 18.59
N ASP A 110 -3.21 2.62 19.50
CA ASP A 110 -2.13 2.38 20.46
C ASP A 110 -0.90 1.73 19.78
N ASP A 111 0.24 1.70 20.45
CA ASP A 111 1.50 1.21 19.85
C ASP A 111 1.44 -0.27 19.45
N PRO A 112 0.86 -1.19 20.25
CA PRO A 112 0.68 -2.58 19.85
C PRO A 112 -0.19 -2.73 18.60
N SER A 113 -1.34 -2.04 18.54
CA SER A 113 -2.21 -2.09 17.36
C SER A 113 -1.50 -1.50 16.15
N LEU A 114 -0.75 -0.41 16.32
CA LEU A 114 0.02 0.19 15.24
C LEU A 114 1.05 -0.80 14.66
N GLN A 115 1.75 -1.55 15.52
CA GLN A 115 2.70 -2.58 15.09
C GLN A 115 2.02 -3.73 14.33
N GLU A 116 0.81 -4.14 14.75
CA GLU A 116 0.04 -5.19 14.06
C GLU A 116 -0.50 -4.72 12.70
N ASN A 117 -0.90 -3.44 12.62
CA ASN A 117 -1.58 -2.87 11.46
C ASN A 117 -0.63 -2.26 10.41
N VAL A 118 0.63 -2.00 10.74
CA VAL A 118 1.57 -1.31 9.85
C VAL A 118 2.82 -2.13 9.61
N VAL A 119 3.05 -2.51 8.36
CA VAL A 119 4.32 -3.17 7.94
C VAL A 119 5.41 -2.13 7.69
N ASN A 120 5.08 -1.08 6.94
CA ASN A 120 5.90 0.10 6.70
C ASN A 120 5.02 1.19 6.07
N LEU A 121 5.53 2.42 6.03
CA LEU A 121 4.87 3.59 5.46
C LEU A 121 5.71 4.20 4.32
N ASN A 122 6.31 3.35 3.48
CA ASN A 122 7.26 3.78 2.45
C ASN A 122 6.57 4.62 1.36
N GLU A 123 5.35 4.27 0.98
CA GLU A 123 4.62 4.91 -0.11
C GLU A 123 4.13 6.30 0.31
N ILE A 124 3.63 6.48 1.54
CA ILE A 124 3.33 7.84 2.03
C ILE A 124 4.62 8.67 2.17
N ASN A 125 5.72 8.08 2.64
CA ASN A 125 6.99 8.78 2.77
C ASN A 125 7.54 9.24 1.41
N ASP A 126 7.52 8.36 0.40
CA ASP A 126 7.87 8.71 -0.98
C ASP A 126 6.97 9.83 -1.52
N ALA A 127 5.66 9.74 -1.30
CA ALA A 127 4.72 10.75 -1.79
C ALA A 127 4.98 12.14 -1.18
N VAL A 128 5.17 12.27 0.13
CA VAL A 128 5.39 13.57 0.80
C VAL A 128 6.76 14.21 0.52
N VAL A 129 7.73 13.39 0.09
CA VAL A 129 9.06 13.86 -0.29
C VAL A 129 9.10 14.25 -1.78
N ASN A 130 8.56 13.41 -2.66
CA ASN A 130 8.80 13.50 -4.09
C ASN A 130 7.60 14.01 -4.92
N HIS A 131 6.38 13.93 -4.40
CA HIS A 131 5.17 14.12 -5.20
C HIS A 131 4.19 15.15 -4.65
N LEU A 132 4.23 15.42 -3.35
CA LEU A 132 3.29 16.31 -2.67
C LEU A 132 4.03 17.49 -2.04
N ASN A 133 3.47 18.69 -2.22
CA ASN A 133 3.91 19.90 -1.55
C ASN A 133 3.00 20.21 -0.34
N ASP A 134 2.92 19.27 0.60
CA ASP A 134 2.13 19.39 1.83
C ASP A 134 3.02 19.17 3.06
N GLU A 135 3.40 20.28 3.69
CA GLU A 135 4.31 20.27 4.84
C GLU A 135 3.65 19.68 6.10
N SER A 136 2.34 19.87 6.27
CA SER A 136 1.61 19.28 7.40
C SER A 136 1.62 17.76 7.31
N LEU A 137 1.35 17.22 6.12
CA LEU A 137 1.37 15.79 5.88
C LEU A 137 2.77 15.21 6.09
N ARG A 138 3.81 15.90 5.60
CA ARG A 138 5.22 15.51 5.82
C ARG A 138 5.57 15.41 7.30
N GLN A 139 5.20 16.42 8.10
CA GLN A 139 5.48 16.44 9.54
C GLN A 139 4.74 15.33 10.29
N ARG A 140 3.48 15.07 9.94
CA ARG A 140 2.70 13.98 10.55
C ARG A 140 3.29 12.61 10.21
N THR A 141 3.66 12.37 8.96
CA THR A 141 4.32 11.14 8.54
C THR A 141 5.63 10.92 9.30
N ALA A 142 6.49 11.94 9.40
CA ALA A 142 7.76 11.84 10.13
C ALA A 142 7.54 11.53 11.63
N LYS A 143 6.55 12.18 12.26
CA LYS A 143 6.20 11.93 13.66
C LYS A 143 5.71 10.49 13.87
N LEU A 144 4.87 9.99 12.98
CA LEU A 144 4.33 8.62 13.08
C LEU A 144 5.43 7.57 12.85
N LEU A 145 6.31 7.77 11.86
CA LEU A 145 7.46 6.89 11.62
C LEU A 145 8.35 6.80 12.86
N LYS A 146 8.68 7.95 13.46
CA LYS A 146 9.46 8.00 14.69
C LYS A 146 8.78 7.24 15.83
N ARG A 147 7.46 7.39 16.01
CA ARG A 147 6.69 6.65 17.03
C ARG A 147 6.79 5.13 16.83
N ILE A 148 6.70 4.67 15.59
CA ILE A 148 6.84 3.23 15.25
C ILE A 148 8.27 2.75 15.57
N GLU A 149 9.29 3.51 15.18
CA GLU A 149 10.69 3.18 15.46
C GLU A 149 10.99 3.12 16.97
N ASP A 150 10.54 4.12 17.73
CA ASP A 150 10.75 4.21 19.18
C ASP A 150 10.15 2.99 19.91
N TYR A 151 9.01 2.47 19.45
CA TYR A 151 8.39 1.27 20.01
C TYR A 151 9.15 -0.02 19.67
N LEU A 152 9.73 -0.12 18.47
CA LEU A 152 10.55 -1.28 18.06
C LEU A 152 11.89 -1.36 18.81
N VAL A 153 12.42 -0.23 19.25
CA VAL A 153 13.70 -0.12 19.98
C VAL A 153 13.51 -0.11 21.51
N GLY A 154 12.27 0.01 21.99
CA GLY A 154 11.92 0.02 23.40
C GLY A 154 12.36 -1.25 24.15
N PRO A 155 12.56 -1.18 25.48
CA PRO A 155 12.95 -2.35 26.27
C PRO A 155 11.92 -3.47 26.07
N PRO A 156 12.35 -4.74 25.95
CA PRO A 156 11.42 -5.85 25.83
C PRO A 156 10.45 -5.82 27.01
N SER A 157 9.16 -6.00 26.72
CA SER A 157 8.11 -6.07 27.74
C SER A 157 8.54 -7.02 28.87
N PRO A 158 8.34 -6.63 30.14
CA PRO A 158 8.77 -7.41 31.30
C PRO A 158 8.14 -8.81 31.37
#